data_AF-X1GRU4-F1
#
_entry.id   AF-X1GRU4-F1
#
_cell.length_a   1.000
_cell.length_b   1.000
_cell.length_c   1.000
_cell.angle_alpha   90.00
_cell.angle_beta   90.00
_cell.angle_gamma   90.00
#
_symmetry.space_group_name_H-M   'P 1'
#
loop_
_entity.id
_entity.type
_entity.pdbx_description
1 polymer ?
#
loop_
_entity_poly.entity_id
_entity_poly.type
_entity_poly.pdbx_seq_one_letter_code
_entity_poly.pdbx_strand_id
1 'polypeptide(L)'
;MAKVKSPMLSIEASGVLGKSIINQTRKKIKYIKVYSKPKNPQTKLQQDNRNYIKLAVIEWRKEEYKEIDKQAWNFYAKTKNKNMSGYNALVGFYVVAMKNEELWTSLTNCNITDITSSGCKVHINVEEDKEGILYLGNSKFSMRKEYIGVFSDGKYLFTITGLEANIRYYFYIKNTLET
;
A
#
# COMPACT_ATOMS: atom_id res chain seq x y z
N MET A 1 -8.11 58.75 9.30
CA MET A 1 -8.20 57.30 9.04
C MET A 1 -9.21 57.08 7.91
N ALA A 2 -8.77 56.67 6.72
CA ALA A 2 -9.66 56.54 5.56
C ALA A 2 -10.60 55.34 5.75
N LYS A 3 -11.91 55.59 5.88
CA LYS A 3 -12.92 54.53 5.91
C LYS A 3 -13.04 53.93 4.51
N VAL A 4 -12.64 52.69 4.33
CA VAL A 4 -12.82 51.94 3.08
C VAL A 4 -14.33 51.71 2.89
N LYS A 5 -14.96 52.51 2.03
CA LYS A 5 -16.42 52.52 1.82
C LYS A 5 -16.94 51.34 0.97
N SER A 6 -16.07 50.53 0.39
CA SER A 6 -16.48 49.34 -0.39
C SER A 6 -15.47 48.20 -0.23
N PRO A 7 -15.55 47.43 0.86
CA PRO A 7 -14.64 46.30 1.08
C PRO A 7 -14.82 45.20 0.03
N MET A 8 -15.98 45.14 -0.63
CA MET A 8 -16.32 44.07 -1.57
C MET A 8 -15.82 44.28 -3.00
N LEU A 9 -15.61 45.54 -3.42
CA LEU A 9 -15.11 45.91 -4.75
C LEU A 9 -13.74 46.60 -4.69
N SER A 10 -13.10 46.59 -3.52
CA SER A 10 -11.73 47.07 -3.35
C SER A 10 -10.78 46.26 -4.25
N ILE A 11 -9.63 46.85 -4.59
CA ILE A 11 -8.65 46.31 -5.55
C ILE A 11 -8.14 44.91 -5.17
N GLU A 12 -8.24 44.54 -3.88
CA GLU A 12 -7.58 43.36 -3.33
C GLU A 12 -8.55 42.33 -2.71
N ALA A 13 -9.84 42.64 -2.61
CA ALA A 13 -10.80 41.74 -1.97
C ALA A 13 -11.05 40.48 -2.81
N SER A 14 -10.69 39.32 -2.27
CA SER A 14 -10.95 38.00 -2.87
C SER A 14 -11.47 37.03 -1.81
N GLY A 15 -12.39 36.15 -2.19
CA GLY A 15 -12.97 35.16 -1.27
C GLY A 15 -14.43 34.82 -1.54
N VAL A 16 -14.95 33.92 -0.71
CA VAL A 16 -16.35 33.46 -0.74
C VAL A 16 -17.18 34.31 0.22
N LEU A 17 -18.25 34.91 -0.27
CA LEU A 17 -19.21 35.69 0.51
C LEU A 17 -20.50 34.91 0.64
N GLY A 18 -20.94 34.70 1.89
CA GLY A 18 -22.22 34.07 2.20
C GLY A 18 -22.45 32.68 1.60
N LYS A 19 -21.40 31.99 1.13
CA LYS A 19 -21.48 30.72 0.37
C LYS A 19 -22.39 30.82 -0.87
N SER A 20 -22.58 32.01 -1.42
CA SER A 20 -23.42 32.27 -2.58
C SER A 20 -22.63 32.91 -3.72
N ILE A 21 -21.59 33.66 -3.41
CA ILE A 21 -20.82 34.45 -4.37
C ILE A 21 -19.32 34.30 -4.08
N ILE A 22 -18.52 34.19 -5.14
CA ILE A 22 -17.06 34.23 -5.10
C ILE A 22 -16.60 35.50 -5.81
N ASN A 23 -15.84 36.34 -5.11
CA ASN A 23 -15.08 37.42 -5.74
C ASN A 23 -13.64 36.94 -5.98
N GLN A 24 -13.18 37.03 -7.22
CA GLN A 24 -11.85 36.59 -7.59
C GLN A 24 -11.26 37.51 -8.66
N THR A 25 -9.94 37.69 -8.61
CA THR A 25 -9.16 38.42 -9.61
C THR A 25 -8.30 37.44 -10.39
N ARG A 26 -8.32 37.50 -11.73
CA ARG A 26 -7.49 36.66 -12.62
C ARG A 26 -7.08 37.52 -13.80
N LYS A 27 -5.79 37.52 -14.12
CA LYS A 27 -5.21 38.36 -15.18
C LYS A 27 -5.62 39.83 -15.06
N LYS A 28 -5.60 40.39 -13.84
CA LYS A 28 -5.99 41.79 -13.52
C LYS A 28 -7.46 42.14 -13.79
N ILE A 29 -8.30 41.17 -14.13
CA ILE A 29 -9.75 41.35 -14.33
C ILE A 29 -10.47 40.77 -13.11
N LYS A 30 -11.41 41.54 -12.54
CA LYS A 30 -12.27 41.11 -11.43
C LYS A 30 -13.50 40.42 -11.98
N TYR A 31 -13.85 39.29 -11.38
CA TYR A 31 -15.09 38.58 -11.71
C TYR A 31 -15.80 38.11 -10.47
N ILE A 32 -17.12 38.14 -10.58
CA ILE A 32 -18.04 37.64 -9.58
C ILE A 32 -18.66 36.38 -10.16
N LYS A 33 -18.58 35.27 -9.43
CA LYS A 33 -19.18 34.00 -9.82
C LYS A 33 -20.10 33.49 -8.73
N VAL A 34 -21.17 32.81 -9.12
CA VAL A 34 -22.01 32.08 -8.16
C VAL A 34 -21.17 30.98 -7.53
N TYR A 35 -21.17 30.92 -6.20
CA TYR A 35 -20.55 29.84 -5.46
C TYR A 35 -21.37 28.58 -5.71
N SER A 36 -20.83 27.66 -6.50
CA SER A 36 -21.39 26.32 -6.66
C SER A 36 -20.63 25.36 -5.76
N LYS A 37 -21.32 24.81 -4.75
CA LYS A 37 -20.78 23.70 -3.96
C LYS A 37 -21.01 22.41 -4.76
N PRO A 38 -19.97 21.73 -5.26
CA PRO A 38 -20.17 20.47 -5.94
C PRO A 38 -20.83 19.45 -5.00
N LYS A 39 -21.79 18.70 -5.52
CA LYS A 39 -22.46 17.62 -4.77
C LYS A 39 -21.41 16.56 -4.41
N ASN A 40 -21.24 16.29 -3.12
CA ASN A 40 -20.42 15.19 -2.62
C ASN A 40 -21.35 14.14 -1.98
N PRO A 41 -21.96 13.25 -2.78
CA PRO A 41 -23.06 12.39 -2.33
C PRO A 41 -22.68 11.32 -1.30
N GLN A 42 -21.38 11.13 -0.99
CA GLN A 42 -20.90 10.14 0.00
C GLN A 42 -21.58 8.77 -0.17
N THR A 43 -21.62 8.28 -1.40
CA THR A 43 -22.29 7.02 -1.74
C THR A 43 -21.69 5.85 -0.95
N LYS A 44 -22.45 4.77 -0.72
CA LYS A 44 -21.97 3.57 -0.03
C LYS A 44 -20.61 3.08 -0.57
N LEU A 45 -20.50 2.91 -1.89
CA LEU A 45 -19.24 2.53 -2.57
C LEU A 45 -18.06 3.50 -2.29
N GLN A 46 -18.32 4.80 -2.14
CA GLN A 46 -17.27 5.77 -1.78
C GLN A 46 -16.84 5.61 -0.32
N GLN A 47 -17.77 5.28 0.57
CA GLN A 47 -17.47 5.02 1.98
C GLN A 47 -16.71 3.69 2.13
N ASP A 48 -17.12 2.65 1.41
CA ASP A 48 -16.47 1.33 1.43
C ASP A 48 -15.01 1.43 0.97
N ASN A 49 -14.75 2.08 -0.16
CA ASN A 49 -13.38 2.31 -0.64
C ASN A 49 -12.52 3.12 0.36
N ARG A 50 -13.10 4.13 1.01
CA ARG A 50 -12.41 4.88 2.07
C ARG A 50 -12.10 4.00 3.28
N ASN A 51 -13.03 3.12 3.65
CA ASN A 51 -12.86 2.18 4.74
C ASN A 51 -11.77 1.15 4.43
N TYR A 52 -11.70 0.60 3.22
CA TYR A 52 -10.62 -0.30 2.82
C TYR A 52 -9.25 0.34 2.90
N ILE A 53 -9.11 1.58 2.42
CA ILE A 53 -7.86 2.34 2.54
C ILE A 53 -7.54 2.59 4.02
N LYS A 54 -8.53 2.97 4.83
CA LYS A 54 -8.34 3.19 6.28
C LYS A 54 -7.84 1.93 6.98
N LEU A 55 -8.42 0.76 6.68
CA LEU A 55 -8.00 -0.53 7.24
C LEU A 55 -6.57 -0.89 6.79
N ALA A 56 -6.25 -0.72 5.51
CA ALA A 56 -4.90 -0.96 5.00
C ALA A 56 -3.83 -0.09 5.69
N VAL A 57 -4.16 1.16 6.00
CA VAL A 57 -3.24 2.06 6.74
C VAL A 57 -3.08 1.62 8.19
N ILE A 58 -4.13 1.13 8.83
CA ILE A 58 -4.05 0.56 10.18
C ILE A 58 -3.15 -0.67 10.15
N GLU A 59 -3.32 -1.54 9.16
CA GLU A 59 -2.50 -2.74 8.99
C GLU A 59 -1.01 -2.40 8.84
N TRP A 60 -0.67 -1.48 7.94
CA TRP A 60 0.72 -1.04 7.73
C TRP A 60 1.37 -0.46 9.00
N ARG A 61 0.56 0.11 9.90
CA ARG A 61 1.02 0.74 11.15
C ARG A 61 1.06 -0.24 12.33
N LYS A 62 0.61 -1.49 12.17
CA LYS A 62 0.73 -2.49 13.23
C LYS A 62 2.20 -2.64 13.65
N GLU A 63 2.42 -2.85 14.95
CA GLU A 63 3.75 -3.01 15.53
C GLU A 63 4.48 -4.27 15.03
N GLU A 64 3.73 -5.25 14.52
CA GLU A 64 4.25 -6.47 13.93
C GLU A 64 5.10 -6.22 12.66
N TYR A 65 4.82 -5.16 11.91
CA TYR A 65 5.61 -4.78 10.73
C TYR A 65 6.90 -4.07 11.14
N LYS A 66 7.99 -4.84 11.17
CA LYS A 66 9.32 -4.31 11.44
C LYS A 66 9.88 -3.58 10.23
N GLU A 67 10.96 -2.83 10.43
CA GLU A 67 11.62 -2.10 9.34
C GLU A 67 12.09 -3.03 8.21
N ILE A 68 12.48 -4.27 8.52
CA ILE A 68 12.86 -5.25 7.51
C ILE A 68 11.69 -5.63 6.60
N ASP A 69 10.47 -5.71 7.14
CA ASP A 69 9.26 -6.02 6.37
C ASP A 69 8.91 -4.84 5.46
N LYS A 70 9.04 -3.61 5.95
CA LYS A 70 8.85 -2.39 5.14
C LYS A 70 9.87 -2.31 4.02
N GLN A 71 11.13 -2.70 4.27
CA GLN A 71 12.16 -2.80 3.24
C GLN A 71 11.84 -3.89 2.21
N ALA A 72 11.34 -5.04 2.64
CA ALA A 72 10.89 -6.11 1.75
C ALA A 72 9.76 -5.63 0.83
N TRP A 73 8.76 -4.93 1.38
CA TRP A 73 7.69 -4.30 0.58
C TRP A 73 8.22 -3.26 -0.41
N ASN A 74 9.19 -2.43 -0.01
CA ASN A 74 9.85 -1.48 -0.91
C ASN A 74 10.62 -2.19 -2.04
N PHE A 75 11.26 -3.31 -1.74
CA PHE A 75 11.94 -4.12 -2.75
C PHE A 75 10.93 -4.77 -3.70
N TYR A 76 9.85 -5.32 -3.16
CA TYR A 76 8.75 -5.87 -3.94
C TYR A 76 8.13 -4.82 -4.87
N ALA A 77 7.91 -3.59 -4.39
CA ALA A 77 7.40 -2.49 -5.21
C ALA A 77 8.30 -2.20 -6.43
N LYS A 78 9.63 -2.32 -6.30
CA LYS A 78 10.58 -2.16 -7.43
C LYS A 78 10.51 -3.28 -8.47
N THR A 79 9.89 -4.43 -8.14
CA THR A 79 9.65 -5.50 -9.12
C THR A 79 8.45 -5.18 -10.02
N LYS A 80 7.58 -4.27 -9.58
CA LYS A 80 6.44 -3.81 -10.39
C LYS A 80 6.92 -2.73 -11.36
N ASN A 81 6.33 -2.72 -12.56
CA ASN A 81 6.59 -1.69 -13.57
C ASN A 81 5.87 -0.36 -13.26
N LYS A 82 5.94 0.10 -12.00
CA LYS A 82 5.30 1.31 -11.49
C LYS A 82 6.23 1.96 -10.47
N ASN A 83 6.41 3.27 -10.54
CA ASN A 83 7.16 4.03 -9.52
C ASN A 83 6.31 4.14 -8.25
N MET A 84 6.35 3.12 -7.40
CA MET A 84 5.56 3.05 -6.17
C MET A 84 6.43 2.69 -4.97
N SER A 85 6.04 3.15 -3.78
CA SER A 85 6.63 2.73 -2.51
C SER A 85 6.05 1.39 -2.05
N GLY A 86 6.74 0.73 -1.13
CA GLY A 86 6.23 -0.49 -0.48
C GLY A 86 4.90 -0.28 0.22
N TYR A 87 4.71 0.88 0.86
CA TYR A 87 3.43 1.29 1.43
C TYR A 87 2.31 1.30 0.37
N ASN A 88 2.53 1.94 -0.78
CA ASN A 88 1.54 1.98 -1.85
C ASN A 88 1.28 0.60 -2.46
N ALA A 89 2.30 -0.27 -2.50
CA ALA A 89 2.14 -1.66 -2.93
C ALA A 89 1.24 -2.43 -1.96
N LEU A 90 1.53 -2.40 -0.65
CA LEU A 90 0.72 -3.09 0.37
C LEU A 90 -0.72 -2.58 0.38
N VAL A 91 -0.94 -1.26 0.38
CA VAL A 91 -2.29 -0.68 0.35
C VAL A 91 -3.05 -1.14 -0.90
N GLY A 92 -2.39 -1.18 -2.06
CA GLY A 92 -3.00 -1.68 -3.29
C GLY A 92 -3.41 -3.16 -3.19
N PHE A 93 -2.54 -4.01 -2.64
CA PHE A 93 -2.83 -5.43 -2.42
C PHE A 93 -3.98 -5.62 -1.43
N TYR A 94 -3.96 -4.91 -0.30
CA TYR A 94 -4.99 -4.98 0.73
C TYR A 94 -6.36 -4.56 0.18
N VAL A 95 -6.43 -3.46 -0.58
CA VAL A 95 -7.69 -3.00 -1.17
C VAL A 95 -8.23 -4.00 -2.20
N VAL A 96 -7.37 -4.66 -2.98
CA VAL A 96 -7.79 -5.72 -3.91
C VAL A 96 -8.33 -6.93 -3.14
N ALA A 97 -7.62 -7.39 -2.11
CA ALA A 97 -8.07 -8.51 -1.27
C ALA A 97 -9.44 -8.23 -0.64
N MET A 98 -9.62 -7.06 -0.02
CA MET A 98 -10.91 -6.67 0.58
C MET A 98 -12.04 -6.56 -0.44
N LYS A 99 -11.73 -6.10 -1.66
CA LYS A 99 -12.72 -6.02 -2.75
C LYS A 99 -13.14 -7.42 -3.24
N ASN A 100 -12.22 -8.38 -3.20
CA ASN A 100 -12.47 -9.77 -3.54
C ASN A 100 -13.04 -10.58 -2.37
N GLU A 101 -13.27 -9.95 -1.21
CA GLU A 101 -13.73 -10.62 0.02
C GLU A 101 -12.74 -11.69 0.54
N GLU A 102 -11.46 -11.54 0.21
CA GLU A 102 -10.38 -12.42 0.68
C GLU A 102 -9.96 -12.06 2.12
N LEU A 103 -9.66 -13.06 2.94
CA LEU A 103 -9.07 -12.86 4.26
C LEU A 103 -7.62 -12.39 4.13
N TRP A 104 -7.31 -11.24 4.73
CA TRP A 104 -5.95 -10.73 4.79
C TRP A 104 -5.19 -11.31 5.98
N THR A 105 -4.05 -11.94 5.71
CA THR A 105 -3.12 -12.40 6.75
C THR A 105 -1.76 -11.76 6.51
N SER A 106 -1.20 -11.14 7.55
CA SER A 106 0.09 -10.47 7.46
C SER A 106 1.24 -11.47 7.57
N LEU A 107 2.19 -11.37 6.64
CA LEU A 107 3.43 -12.12 6.64
C LEU A 107 4.54 -11.19 7.14
N THR A 108 5.12 -11.51 8.29
CA THR A 108 6.08 -10.62 8.97
C THR A 108 7.35 -11.35 9.39
N ASN A 109 8.40 -10.57 9.68
CA ASN A 109 9.65 -11.02 10.27
C ASN A 109 10.30 -12.17 9.48
N CYS A 110 10.56 -11.93 8.20
CA CYS A 110 11.30 -12.88 7.36
C CYS A 110 12.75 -13.05 7.85
N ASN A 111 13.10 -14.26 8.26
CA ASN A 111 14.44 -14.63 8.70
C ASN A 111 15.00 -15.77 7.84
N ILE A 112 16.25 -15.67 7.43
CA ILE A 112 16.93 -16.67 6.60
C ILE A 112 18.03 -17.31 7.46
N THR A 113 17.97 -18.63 7.60
CA THR A 113 18.87 -19.43 8.44
C THR A 113 19.48 -20.58 7.63
N ASP A 114 20.43 -21.30 8.23
CA ASP A 114 21.07 -22.49 7.65
C ASP A 114 21.59 -22.27 6.22
N ILE A 115 22.23 -21.12 5.98
CA ILE A 115 22.77 -20.78 4.65
C ILE A 115 23.97 -21.68 4.37
N THR A 116 23.84 -22.49 3.33
CA THR A 116 24.90 -23.37 2.81
C THR A 116 25.19 -23.04 1.35
N SER A 117 26.15 -23.72 0.75
CA SER A 117 26.45 -23.60 -0.69
C SER A 117 25.33 -24.12 -1.61
N SER A 118 24.38 -24.91 -1.09
CA SER A 118 23.35 -25.59 -1.88
C SER A 118 21.91 -25.35 -1.42
N GLY A 119 21.71 -24.56 -0.36
CA GLY A 119 20.38 -24.36 0.21
C GLY A 119 20.35 -23.40 1.40
N CYS A 120 19.15 -23.07 1.83
CA CYS A 120 18.88 -22.29 3.03
C CYS A 120 17.48 -22.60 3.57
N LYS A 121 17.19 -22.12 4.78
CA LYS A 121 15.84 -22.15 5.36
C LYS A 121 15.32 -20.73 5.51
N VAL A 122 14.04 -20.55 5.21
CA VAL A 122 13.33 -19.26 5.37
C VAL A 122 12.21 -19.45 6.38
N HIS A 123 12.22 -18.60 7.40
CA HIS A 123 11.20 -18.53 8.43
C HIS A 123 10.38 -17.24 8.27
N ILE A 124 9.06 -17.34 8.29
CA ILE A 124 8.14 -16.19 8.29
C ILE A 124 7.10 -16.39 9.38
N ASN A 125 6.77 -15.32 10.10
CA ASN A 125 5.66 -15.32 11.04
C ASN A 125 4.34 -15.13 10.29
N VAL A 126 3.35 -15.93 10.66
CA VAL A 126 1.98 -15.87 10.13
C VAL A 126 1.02 -16.33 11.22
N GLU A 127 -0.10 -15.64 11.39
CA GLU A 127 -1.05 -15.95 12.48
C GLU A 127 -1.77 -17.29 12.24
N GLU A 128 -2.14 -17.57 11.00
CA GLU A 128 -2.92 -18.75 10.59
C GLU A 128 -2.33 -19.40 9.34
N ASP A 129 -2.57 -20.70 9.20
CA ASP A 129 -2.19 -21.42 7.98
C ASP A 129 -3.14 -21.08 6.82
N LYS A 130 -2.58 -20.49 5.78
CA LYS A 130 -3.20 -20.14 4.50
C LYS A 130 -2.45 -20.72 3.29
N GLU A 131 -1.77 -21.87 3.48
CA GLU A 131 -0.98 -22.55 2.44
C GLU A 131 0.06 -21.61 1.80
N GLY A 132 1.03 -21.15 2.58
CA GLY A 132 2.10 -20.30 2.09
C GLY A 132 3.00 -21.01 1.07
N ILE A 133 3.18 -20.41 -0.11
CA ILE A 133 4.13 -20.85 -1.14
C ILE A 133 5.21 -19.78 -1.34
N LEU A 134 6.47 -20.22 -1.34
CA LEU A 134 7.63 -19.40 -1.67
C LEU A 134 8.01 -19.58 -3.13
N TYR A 135 8.08 -18.47 -3.86
CA TYR A 135 8.49 -18.42 -5.26
C TYR A 135 9.90 -17.87 -5.35
N LEU A 136 10.83 -18.62 -5.94
CA LEU A 136 12.25 -18.31 -6.06
C LEU A 136 12.68 -18.18 -7.53
N GLY A 137 13.62 -17.28 -7.81
CA GLY A 137 14.32 -17.22 -9.10
C GLY A 137 15.58 -16.36 -9.07
N ASN A 138 16.33 -16.40 -10.17
CA ASN A 138 17.59 -15.65 -10.33
C ASN A 138 17.37 -14.21 -10.82
N SER A 139 16.12 -13.87 -11.17
CA SER A 139 15.73 -12.54 -11.62
C SER A 139 14.56 -12.02 -10.79
N LYS A 140 14.62 -10.74 -10.44
CA LYS A 140 13.57 -10.03 -9.71
C LYS A 140 12.20 -10.02 -10.44
N PHE A 141 12.17 -10.33 -11.73
CA PHE A 141 10.96 -10.37 -12.56
C PHE A 141 10.49 -11.79 -12.90
N SER A 142 11.28 -12.82 -12.59
CA SER A 142 10.97 -14.21 -12.96
C SER A 142 11.39 -15.14 -11.83
N MET A 143 10.43 -15.45 -10.96
CA MET A 143 10.55 -16.38 -9.84
C MET A 143 9.56 -17.53 -10.07
N ARG A 144 10.07 -18.67 -10.58
CA ARG A 144 9.25 -19.79 -11.07
C ARG A 144 9.40 -21.07 -10.25
N LYS A 145 10.45 -21.16 -9.41
CA LYS A 145 10.65 -22.31 -8.55
C LYS A 145 9.76 -22.14 -7.32
N GLU A 146 8.94 -23.13 -7.02
CA GLU A 146 8.00 -23.09 -5.91
C GLU A 146 8.47 -24.00 -4.78
N TYR A 147 8.31 -23.52 -3.55
CA TYR A 147 8.57 -24.28 -2.33
C TYR A 147 7.37 -24.14 -1.42
N ILE A 148 6.78 -25.27 -1.05
CA ILE A 148 5.64 -25.32 -0.14
C ILE A 148 6.16 -25.12 1.29
N GLY A 149 5.52 -24.21 2.03
CA GLY A 149 5.84 -23.95 3.42
C GLY A 149 5.23 -24.99 4.34
N VAL A 150 5.96 -25.37 5.39
CA VAL A 150 5.42 -26.15 6.51
C VAL A 150 5.01 -25.16 7.61
N PHE A 151 3.74 -25.15 7.98
CA PHE A 151 3.24 -24.33 9.08
C PHE A 151 3.46 -25.05 10.42
N SER A 152 4.07 -24.36 11.38
CA SER A 152 4.21 -24.82 12.77
C SER A 152 4.30 -23.61 13.69
N ASP A 153 3.56 -23.63 14.79
CA ASP A 153 3.62 -22.62 15.87
C ASP A 153 3.58 -21.16 15.39
N GLY A 154 2.64 -20.83 14.48
CA GLY A 154 2.48 -19.46 13.97
C GLY A 154 3.61 -19.01 13.02
N LYS A 155 4.30 -19.97 12.38
CA LYS A 155 5.38 -19.70 11.45
C LYS A 155 5.35 -20.64 10.27
N TYR A 156 5.71 -20.11 9.10
CA TYR A 156 6.09 -20.91 7.95
C TYR A 156 7.58 -21.18 7.94
N LEU A 157 7.92 -22.44 7.68
CA LEU A 157 9.27 -22.89 7.35
C LEU A 157 9.33 -23.34 5.89
N PHE A 158 10.18 -22.69 5.10
CA PHE A 158 10.51 -23.11 3.74
C PHE A 158 11.93 -23.66 3.70
N THR A 159 12.09 -24.90 3.22
CA THR A 159 13.41 -25.50 3.00
C THR A 159 13.76 -25.41 1.53
N ILE A 160 14.78 -24.60 1.22
CA ILE A 160 15.24 -24.35 -0.15
C ILE A 160 16.49 -25.19 -0.42
N THR A 161 16.47 -25.95 -1.51
CA THR A 161 17.57 -26.81 -1.94
C THR A 161 17.90 -26.55 -3.42
N GLY A 162 19.06 -27.03 -3.89
CA GLY A 162 19.48 -26.87 -5.28
C GLY A 162 19.84 -25.42 -5.64
N LEU A 163 20.40 -24.68 -4.68
CA LEU A 163 21.06 -23.41 -4.92
C LEU A 163 22.50 -23.63 -5.39
N GLU A 164 23.05 -22.64 -6.07
CA GLU A 164 24.47 -22.60 -6.45
C GLU A 164 25.15 -21.45 -5.71
N ALA A 165 26.39 -21.68 -5.30
CA ALA A 165 27.18 -20.68 -4.61
C ALA A 165 27.43 -19.44 -5.50
N ASN A 166 27.51 -18.27 -4.88
CA ASN A 166 27.78 -16.97 -5.53
C ASN A 166 26.72 -16.49 -6.53
N ILE A 167 25.52 -17.08 -6.55
CA ILE A 167 24.39 -16.58 -7.34
C ILE A 167 23.44 -15.76 -6.46
N ARG A 168 22.95 -14.64 -6.99
CA ARG A 168 21.90 -13.85 -6.34
C ARG A 168 20.53 -14.44 -6.66
N TYR A 169 19.79 -14.76 -5.62
CA TYR A 169 18.42 -15.23 -5.71
C TYR A 169 17.44 -14.17 -5.19
N TYR A 170 16.26 -14.14 -5.76
CA TYR A 170 15.12 -13.33 -5.36
C TYR A 170 13.95 -14.25 -5.06
N PHE A 171 13.18 -13.92 -4.01
CA PHE A 171 11.96 -14.63 -3.69
C PHE A 171 10.84 -13.70 -3.23
N TYR A 172 9.61 -14.18 -3.35
CA TYR A 172 8.45 -13.65 -2.64
C TYR A 172 7.61 -14.81 -2.13
N ILE A 173 6.76 -14.54 -1.13
CA ILE A 173 5.87 -15.53 -0.55
C ILE A 173 4.43 -15.06 -0.76
N LYS A 174 3.55 -16.00 -1.09
CA LYS A 174 2.12 -15.78 -1.30
C LYS A 174 1.35 -16.90 -0.62
N ASN A 175 0.30 -16.53 0.10
CA ASN A 175 -0.70 -17.48 0.61
C ASN A 175 -1.68 -17.83 -0.52
N THR A 176 -2.01 -19.11 -0.67
CA THR A 176 -2.89 -19.59 -1.75
C THR A 176 -4.30 -19.96 -1.31
N LEU A 177 -4.54 -20.10 -0.01
CA LEU A 177 -5.87 -20.41 0.50
C LEU A 177 -6.77 -19.15 0.49
N GLU A 178 -7.67 -19.08 -0.48
CA GLU A 178 -8.73 -18.07 -0.60
C GLU A 178 -10.00 -18.58 0.11
N THR A 179 -9.98 -18.64 1.45
CA THR A 179 -11.19 -18.91 2.27
C THR A 179 -11.20 -18.04 3.51
#